data_AF-A0A2V6ALS4-F1
#
_entry.id   AF-A0A2V6ALS4-F1
#
_cell.length_a   1.000
_cell.length_b   1.000
_cell.length_c   1.000
_cell.angle_alpha   90.00
_cell.angle_beta   90.00
_cell.angle_gamma   90.00
#
_symmetry.space_group_name_H-M   'P 1'
#
loop_
_entity.id
_entity.type
_entity.pdbx_description
1 polymer ?
#
loop_
_entity_poly.entity_id
_entity_poly.type
_entity_poly.pdbx_seq_one_letter_code
_entity_poly.pdbx_strand_id
1 'polypeptide(L)'
;ASSVAIAVLSLGVWGHHMFTVGMGRPLDVFFAISSMLIAIPTGVKVLNWTATMLGGRIRFDVPMLCCIAFLIQFLVAGLTGISHASVALDWQTKNSYFLVAHFHFVAVGAIVFAVISGLQYWFPKMSGRMLSERLGKWTFWLMVIGFNMTFVIQHFLGLLGMPRRVYTYPDLPNWGWMNMLSTSGVFFMSAAALILVWNLATSFFRGKVAGDNPWDAWTLEWATTSSPPHENFIALPPIRSRRPLWDLANPDRPDPIVGENSAAVTRPDHNKVGILTFILSEAGFFAALILAYLYFYARPQAGPGPKELDVPRTLVFSVCLFASSFTFWRSEVALTKQRRGSMLGWLALTILLGGIFLVGQGTEYWKLFQTGVDLSTNLFSTTFFTLTGFHGLHVLLGLIALLIFLWLAWEGDLASGRGESAFKSVGYYWHFVDVVWVFVLLTVYILPLVR
;
A
#
# COMPACT_ATOMS: atom_id res chain seq x y z
N ALA A 1 1.30 -12.07 14.39
CA ALA A 1 2.43 -12.75 13.72
C ALA A 1 2.19 -12.94 12.23
N SER A 2 1.20 -13.73 11.78
CA SER A 2 1.03 -14.07 10.35
C SER A 2 0.90 -12.87 9.41
N SER A 3 0.14 -11.83 9.79
CA SER A 3 0.02 -10.62 8.94
C SER A 3 1.35 -9.88 8.77
N VAL A 4 2.18 -9.82 9.82
CA VAL A 4 3.51 -9.20 9.76
C VAL A 4 4.46 -10.02 8.90
N ALA A 5 4.41 -11.35 9.03
CA ALA A 5 5.19 -12.25 8.17
C ALA A 5 4.82 -12.08 6.69
N ILE A 6 3.53 -11.97 6.36
CA ILE A 6 3.09 -11.70 4.97
C ILE A 6 3.62 -10.35 4.49
N ALA A 7 3.53 -9.29 5.30
CA ALA A 7 4.02 -7.97 4.93
C ALA A 7 5.52 -7.99 4.59
N VAL A 8 6.34 -8.64 5.42
CA VAL A 8 7.79 -8.75 5.18
C VAL A 8 8.10 -9.62 3.97
N LEU A 9 7.51 -10.82 3.88
CA LEU A 9 7.76 -11.73 2.76
C LEU A 9 7.28 -11.14 1.43
N SER A 10 6.23 -10.31 1.41
CA SER A 10 5.71 -9.69 0.20
C SER A 10 6.71 -8.80 -0.53
N LEU A 11 7.72 -8.30 0.20
CA LEU A 11 8.82 -7.52 -0.38
C LEU A 11 9.75 -8.37 -1.25
N GLY A 12 9.69 -9.71 -1.17
CA GLY A 12 10.65 -10.65 -1.75
C GLY A 12 10.14 -11.54 -2.88
N VAL A 13 8.90 -11.37 -3.34
CA VAL A 13 8.22 -12.37 -4.21
C VAL A 13 7.92 -11.89 -5.63
N TRP A 14 8.12 -10.61 -5.93
CA TRP A 14 7.66 -9.98 -7.19
C TRP A 14 8.18 -10.70 -8.45
N GLY A 15 9.38 -11.29 -8.39
CA GLY A 15 10.01 -11.98 -9.51
C GLY A 15 9.25 -13.21 -10.02
N HIS A 16 8.31 -13.78 -9.25
CA HIS A 16 7.44 -14.88 -9.75
C HIS A 16 6.57 -14.47 -10.95
N HIS A 17 6.38 -13.16 -11.18
CA HIS A 17 5.68 -12.66 -12.35
C HIS A 17 6.55 -12.69 -13.62
N MET A 18 7.84 -12.98 -13.47
CA MET A 18 8.86 -12.87 -14.52
C MET A 18 9.55 -14.19 -14.87
N PHE A 19 9.09 -15.36 -14.39
CA PHE A 19 9.74 -16.64 -14.67
C PHE A 19 9.94 -16.98 -16.16
N THR A 20 9.18 -16.38 -17.07
CA THR A 20 9.30 -16.58 -18.52
C THR A 20 10.16 -15.54 -19.24
N VAL A 21 10.75 -14.56 -18.53
CA VAL A 21 11.63 -13.53 -19.16
C VAL A 21 13.10 -13.94 -19.18
N GLY A 22 13.45 -15.11 -18.64
CA GLY A 22 14.81 -15.64 -18.65
C GLY A 22 15.74 -14.99 -17.61
N MET A 23 15.28 -14.81 -16.36
CA MET A 23 16.08 -14.22 -15.27
C MET A 23 17.29 -15.09 -14.86
N GLY A 24 17.25 -16.38 -15.17
CA GLY A 24 18.28 -17.35 -14.84
C GLY A 24 17.96 -18.13 -13.57
N ARG A 25 18.48 -19.36 -13.52
CA ARG A 25 18.13 -20.36 -12.50
C ARG A 25 18.28 -19.87 -11.04
N PRO A 26 19.33 -19.14 -10.63
CA PRO A 26 19.46 -18.68 -9.25
C PRO A 26 18.31 -17.75 -8.81
N LEU A 27 17.91 -16.82 -9.68
CA LEU A 27 16.82 -15.89 -9.40
C LEU A 27 15.47 -16.61 -9.43
N ASP A 28 15.25 -17.50 -10.40
CA ASP A 28 14.02 -18.28 -10.49
C ASP A 28 13.80 -19.14 -9.23
N VAL A 29 14.84 -19.81 -8.73
CA VAL A 29 14.77 -20.63 -7.51
C VAL A 29 14.50 -19.76 -6.28
N PHE A 30 15.18 -18.62 -6.15
CA PHE A 30 14.95 -17.69 -5.03
C PHE A 30 13.48 -17.21 -4.99
N PHE A 31 12.95 -16.76 -6.13
CA PHE A 31 11.58 -16.26 -6.21
C PHE A 31 10.54 -17.37 -6.08
N ALA A 32 10.83 -18.60 -6.53
CA ALA A 32 9.95 -19.74 -6.31
C ALA A 32 9.81 -20.09 -4.83
N ILE A 33 10.95 -20.23 -4.12
CA ILE A 33 10.94 -20.58 -2.68
C ILE A 33 10.26 -19.49 -1.86
N SER A 34 10.63 -18.22 -2.06
CA SER A 34 10.02 -17.10 -1.34
C SER A 34 8.51 -17.00 -1.56
N SER A 35 8.04 -17.25 -2.79
CA SER A 35 6.61 -17.24 -3.10
C SER A 35 5.86 -18.41 -2.46
N MET A 36 6.47 -19.60 -2.40
CA MET A 36 5.89 -20.75 -1.68
C MET A 36 5.80 -20.49 -0.17
N LEU A 37 6.76 -19.79 0.42
CA LEU A 37 6.75 -19.46 1.85
C LEU A 37 5.56 -18.59 2.26
N ILE A 38 5.00 -17.78 1.36
CA ILE A 38 3.77 -16.98 1.61
C ILE A 38 2.57 -17.87 1.97
N ALA A 39 2.53 -19.10 1.46
CA ALA A 39 1.43 -20.03 1.72
C ALA A 39 1.31 -20.40 3.21
N ILE A 40 2.42 -20.41 3.96
CA ILE A 40 2.43 -20.80 5.37
C ILE A 40 1.64 -19.79 6.26
N PRO A 41 2.02 -18.50 6.35
CA PRO A 41 1.28 -17.55 7.20
C PRO A 41 -0.15 -17.33 6.70
N THR A 42 -0.40 -17.47 5.40
CA THR A 42 -1.74 -17.41 4.81
C THR A 42 -2.58 -18.62 5.24
N GLY A 43 -2.02 -19.83 5.19
CA GLY A 43 -2.68 -21.05 5.66
C GLY A 43 -3.03 -20.98 7.15
N VAL A 44 -2.13 -20.45 7.99
CA VAL A 44 -2.42 -20.21 9.41
C VAL A 44 -3.65 -19.29 9.60
N LYS A 45 -3.83 -18.26 8.77
CA LYS A 45 -5.03 -17.40 8.81
C LYS A 45 -6.29 -18.18 8.45
N VAL A 46 -6.26 -18.96 7.35
CA VAL A 46 -7.40 -19.78 6.92
C VAL A 46 -7.79 -20.78 8.02
N LEU A 47 -6.81 -21.47 8.62
CA LEU A 47 -7.07 -22.39 9.73
C LEU A 47 -7.65 -21.68 10.96
N ASN A 48 -7.15 -20.49 11.32
CA ASN A 48 -7.69 -19.72 12.44
C ASN A 48 -9.14 -19.25 12.20
N TRP A 49 -9.48 -18.83 10.98
CA TRP A 49 -10.86 -18.47 10.63
C TRP A 49 -11.79 -19.68 10.69
N THR A 50 -11.36 -20.82 10.15
CA THR A 50 -12.10 -22.08 10.25
C THR A 50 -12.29 -22.48 11.71
N ALA A 51 -11.23 -22.44 12.53
CA ALA A 51 -11.28 -22.76 13.94
C ALA A 51 -12.21 -21.82 14.73
N THR A 52 -12.33 -20.55 14.32
CA THR A 52 -13.27 -19.59 14.93
C THR A 52 -14.73 -20.00 14.72
N MET A 53 -15.04 -20.70 13.63
CA MET A 53 -16.39 -21.22 13.36
C MET A 53 -16.66 -22.57 14.05
N LEU A 54 -15.62 -23.37 14.30
CA LEU A 54 -15.75 -24.69 14.95
C LEU A 54 -16.29 -24.54 16.38
N GLY A 55 -17.35 -25.28 16.71
CA GLY A 55 -18.02 -25.20 18.01
C GLY A 55 -18.86 -23.94 18.23
N GLY A 56 -18.93 -23.04 17.25
CA GLY A 56 -19.76 -21.84 17.29
C GLY A 56 -21.23 -22.10 16.93
N ARG A 57 -22.11 -21.13 17.25
CA ARG A 57 -23.50 -21.09 16.78
C ARG A 57 -23.60 -20.13 15.61
N ILE A 58 -23.46 -20.66 14.39
CA ILE A 58 -23.36 -19.85 13.17
C ILE A 58 -24.74 -19.31 12.78
N ARG A 59 -24.86 -17.99 12.63
CA ARG A 59 -26.01 -17.32 12.01
C ARG A 59 -25.71 -17.14 10.52
N PHE A 60 -26.53 -17.73 9.66
CA PHE A 60 -26.37 -17.67 8.19
C PHE A 60 -27.00 -16.40 7.60
N ASP A 61 -26.59 -15.26 8.14
CA ASP A 61 -26.87 -13.94 7.58
C ASP A 61 -25.94 -13.69 6.37
N VAL A 62 -26.29 -12.72 5.52
CA VAL A 62 -25.54 -12.46 4.28
C VAL A 62 -24.03 -12.22 4.50
N PRO A 63 -23.57 -11.47 5.52
CA PRO A 63 -22.13 -11.35 5.80
C PRO A 63 -21.44 -12.70 6.02
N MET A 64 -22.06 -13.59 6.80
CA MET A 64 -21.50 -14.91 7.11
C MET A 64 -21.44 -15.81 5.89
N LEU A 65 -22.50 -15.79 5.05
CA LEU A 65 -22.51 -16.51 3.77
C LEU A 65 -21.35 -16.06 2.86
N CYS A 66 -21.11 -14.75 2.76
CA CYS A 66 -20.00 -14.20 1.99
C CYS A 66 -18.65 -14.61 2.57
N CYS A 67 -18.48 -14.63 3.89
CA CYS A 67 -17.25 -15.10 4.55
C CYS A 67 -16.97 -16.58 4.29
N ILE A 68 -17.99 -17.44 4.28
CA ILE A 68 -17.85 -18.87 3.97
C ILE A 68 -17.47 -19.06 2.49
N ALA A 69 -18.16 -18.36 1.58
CA ALA A 69 -17.83 -18.40 0.16
C ALA A 69 -16.40 -17.89 -0.11
N PHE A 70 -15.99 -16.81 0.55
CA PHE A 70 -14.62 -16.30 0.57
C PHE A 70 -13.64 -17.41 0.96
N LEU A 71 -13.85 -18.11 2.08
CA LEU A 71 -12.92 -19.13 2.56
C LEU A 71 -12.75 -20.28 1.56
N ILE A 72 -13.86 -20.75 0.97
CA ILE A 72 -13.84 -21.84 0.00
C ILE A 72 -13.13 -21.41 -1.29
N GLN A 73 -13.49 -20.25 -1.83
CA GLN A 73 -12.92 -19.75 -3.09
C GLN A 73 -11.44 -19.38 -2.90
N PHE A 74 -11.09 -18.75 -1.78
CA PHE A 74 -9.70 -18.42 -1.45
C PHE A 74 -8.82 -19.66 -1.26
N LEU A 75 -9.37 -20.78 -0.76
CA LEU A 75 -8.66 -22.06 -0.73
C LEU A 75 -8.32 -22.55 -2.14
N VAL A 76 -9.29 -22.52 -3.07
CA VAL A 76 -9.05 -22.87 -4.49
C VAL A 76 -8.03 -21.92 -5.12
N ALA A 77 -8.09 -20.63 -4.78
CA ALA A 77 -7.10 -19.63 -5.20
C ALA A 77 -5.69 -19.98 -4.71
N GLY A 78 -5.55 -20.38 -3.44
CA GLY A 78 -4.28 -20.79 -2.86
C GLY A 78 -3.69 -22.02 -3.52
N LEU A 79 -4.53 -23.03 -3.81
CA LEU A 79 -4.10 -24.27 -4.47
C LEU A 79 -3.59 -24.00 -5.90
N THR A 80 -4.31 -23.16 -6.66
CA THR A 80 -3.88 -22.75 -8.01
C THR A 80 -2.66 -21.82 -7.97
N GLY A 81 -2.52 -21.00 -6.93
CA GLY A 81 -1.36 -20.12 -6.74
C GLY A 81 -0.02 -20.85 -6.57
N ILE A 82 -0.04 -22.04 -5.95
CA ILE A 82 1.16 -22.89 -5.84
C ILE A 82 1.73 -23.24 -7.21
N SER A 83 0.86 -23.45 -8.21
CA SER A 83 1.31 -23.74 -9.57
C SER A 83 2.04 -22.55 -10.21
N HIS A 84 1.67 -21.31 -9.87
CA HIS A 84 2.35 -20.10 -10.33
C HIS A 84 3.64 -19.79 -9.56
N ALA A 85 3.81 -20.35 -8.35
CA ALA A 85 5.08 -20.33 -7.64
C ALA A 85 6.06 -21.42 -8.13
N SER A 86 5.57 -22.42 -8.85
CA SER A 86 6.38 -23.47 -9.47
C SER A 86 6.84 -23.04 -10.86
N VAL A 87 8.14 -22.79 -11.03
CA VAL A 87 8.74 -22.31 -12.30
C VAL A 87 8.33 -23.16 -13.49
N ALA A 88 8.37 -24.50 -13.36
CA ALA A 88 8.07 -25.41 -14.45
C ALA A 88 6.59 -25.39 -14.87
N LEU A 89 5.67 -25.26 -13.91
CA LEU A 89 4.23 -25.16 -14.20
C LEU A 89 3.85 -23.77 -14.69
N ASP A 90 4.48 -22.73 -14.13
CA ASP A 90 4.28 -21.36 -14.58
C ASP A 90 4.71 -21.21 -16.04
N TRP A 91 5.82 -21.82 -16.49
CA TRP A 91 6.18 -21.78 -17.91
C TRP A 91 5.09 -22.27 -18.88
N GLN A 92 4.27 -23.24 -18.47
CA GLN A 92 3.15 -23.73 -19.28
C GLN A 92 1.88 -22.88 -19.14
N THR A 93 1.62 -22.38 -17.94
CA THR A 93 0.37 -21.67 -17.60
C THR A 93 0.51 -20.14 -17.68
N LYS A 94 1.72 -19.63 -17.89
CA LYS A 94 1.98 -18.19 -17.99
C LYS A 94 1.23 -17.61 -19.16
N ASN A 95 0.60 -16.47 -18.92
CA ASN A 95 -0.19 -15.77 -19.94
C ASN A 95 -1.32 -16.62 -20.56
N SER A 96 -1.76 -17.70 -19.92
CA SER A 96 -2.97 -18.41 -20.31
C SER A 96 -4.17 -17.98 -19.48
N TYR A 97 -5.35 -18.48 -19.82
CA TYR A 97 -6.57 -18.32 -19.03
C TYR A 97 -6.46 -18.96 -17.62
N PHE A 98 -5.50 -19.84 -17.37
CA PHE A 98 -5.29 -20.44 -16.06
C PHE A 98 -4.83 -19.38 -15.05
N LEU A 99 -3.88 -18.53 -15.47
CA LEU A 99 -3.45 -17.36 -14.69
C LEU A 99 -4.60 -16.36 -14.49
N VAL A 100 -5.43 -16.16 -15.51
CA VAL A 100 -6.62 -15.27 -15.41
C VAL A 100 -7.56 -15.81 -14.34
N ALA A 101 -7.88 -17.09 -14.39
CA ALA A 101 -8.77 -17.73 -13.44
C ALA A 101 -8.22 -17.67 -12.00
N HIS A 102 -6.95 -18.05 -11.79
CA HIS A 102 -6.27 -17.95 -10.50
C HIS A 102 -6.39 -16.56 -9.89
N PHE A 103 -6.03 -15.52 -10.66
CA PHE A 103 -6.09 -14.14 -10.18
C PHE A 103 -7.53 -13.73 -9.81
N HIS A 104 -8.54 -14.12 -10.58
CA HIS A 104 -9.93 -13.78 -10.26
C HIS A 104 -10.46 -14.54 -9.04
N PHE A 105 -9.95 -15.73 -8.74
CA PHE A 105 -10.24 -16.42 -7.48
C PHE A 105 -9.67 -15.69 -6.25
N VAL A 106 -8.54 -15.00 -6.39
CA VAL A 106 -8.04 -14.10 -5.33
C VAL A 106 -8.79 -12.77 -5.33
N ALA A 107 -8.92 -12.10 -6.47
CA ALA A 107 -9.46 -10.75 -6.56
C ALA A 107 -10.98 -10.72 -6.36
N VAL A 108 -11.74 -11.47 -7.16
CA VAL A 108 -13.20 -11.51 -7.04
C VAL A 108 -13.59 -12.49 -5.93
N GLY A 109 -13.09 -13.72 -5.99
CA GLY A 109 -13.49 -14.76 -5.05
C GLY A 109 -13.10 -14.49 -3.60
N ALA A 110 -12.07 -13.66 -3.38
CA ALA A 110 -11.70 -13.20 -2.05
C ALA A 110 -12.14 -11.74 -1.78
N ILE A 111 -11.58 -10.76 -2.50
CA ILE A 111 -11.76 -9.34 -2.15
C ILE A 111 -13.22 -8.89 -2.34
N VAL A 112 -13.87 -9.24 -3.45
CA VAL A 112 -15.26 -8.79 -3.71
C VAL A 112 -16.24 -9.41 -2.69
N PHE A 113 -16.10 -10.69 -2.35
CA PHE A 113 -16.92 -11.31 -1.30
C PHE A 113 -16.68 -10.68 0.08
N ALA A 114 -15.43 -10.35 0.42
CA ALA A 114 -15.11 -9.63 1.65
C ALA A 114 -15.71 -8.21 1.66
N VAL A 115 -15.69 -7.50 0.52
CA VAL A 115 -16.31 -6.18 0.37
C VAL A 115 -17.83 -6.27 0.51
N ILE A 116 -18.49 -7.23 -0.15
CA ILE A 116 -19.94 -7.42 0.01
C ILE A 116 -20.29 -7.76 1.46
N SER A 117 -19.51 -8.63 2.11
CA SER A 117 -19.66 -8.97 3.53
C SER A 117 -19.52 -7.74 4.41
N GLY A 118 -18.45 -6.96 4.23
CA GLY A 118 -18.18 -5.74 5.00
C GLY A 118 -19.25 -4.67 4.77
N LEU A 119 -19.70 -4.47 3.53
CA LEU A 119 -20.82 -3.58 3.22
C LEU A 119 -22.07 -4.04 3.98
N GLN A 120 -22.45 -5.31 3.91
CA GLN A 120 -23.64 -5.82 4.61
C GLN A 120 -23.51 -5.69 6.13
N TYR A 121 -22.33 -5.98 6.68
CA TYR A 121 -22.05 -5.91 8.11
C TYR A 121 -22.07 -4.48 8.65
N TRP A 122 -21.40 -3.52 7.99
CA TRP A 122 -21.28 -2.14 8.46
C TRP A 122 -22.29 -1.15 7.89
N PHE A 123 -23.11 -1.52 6.88
CA PHE A 123 -24.14 -0.62 6.35
C PHE A 123 -25.10 -0.08 7.41
N PRO A 124 -25.57 -0.87 8.40
CA PRO A 124 -26.37 -0.36 9.51
C PRO A 124 -25.65 0.75 10.30
N LYS A 125 -24.35 0.58 10.53
CA LYS A 125 -23.53 1.57 11.25
C LYS A 125 -23.30 2.84 10.43
N MET A 126 -23.14 2.72 9.11
CA MET A 126 -22.91 3.87 8.23
C MET A 126 -24.19 4.67 7.92
N SER A 127 -25.34 4.00 7.79
CA SER A 127 -26.58 4.61 7.30
C SER A 127 -27.70 4.76 8.35
N GLY A 128 -27.59 4.09 9.50
CA GLY A 128 -28.69 3.97 10.46
C GLY A 128 -29.86 3.11 9.98
N ARG A 129 -29.66 2.31 8.91
CA ARG A 129 -30.72 1.49 8.30
C ARG A 129 -30.25 0.06 8.04
N MET A 130 -31.15 -0.90 8.20
CA MET A 130 -30.90 -2.31 7.87
C MET A 130 -31.10 -2.58 6.38
N LEU A 131 -30.20 -3.38 5.77
CA LEU A 131 -30.38 -3.92 4.42
C LEU A 131 -31.45 -5.00 4.37
N SER A 132 -32.05 -5.20 3.19
CA SER A 132 -32.94 -6.34 2.97
C SER A 132 -32.15 -7.65 2.89
N GLU A 133 -32.33 -8.53 3.88
CA GLU A 133 -31.75 -9.88 3.90
C GLU A 133 -32.14 -10.71 2.66
N ARG A 134 -33.39 -10.58 2.19
CA ARG A 134 -33.85 -11.31 1.00
C ARG A 134 -33.07 -10.91 -0.25
N LEU A 135 -32.91 -9.60 -0.48
CA LEU A 135 -32.15 -9.10 -1.63
C LEU A 135 -30.65 -9.41 -1.48
N GLY A 136 -30.11 -9.32 -0.26
CA GLY A 136 -28.72 -9.69 0.02
C GLY A 136 -28.43 -11.16 -0.28
N LYS A 137 -29.35 -12.09 0.04
CA LYS A 137 -29.23 -13.51 -0.32
C LYS A 137 -29.30 -13.74 -1.84
N TRP A 138 -30.12 -12.98 -2.56
CA TRP A 138 -30.14 -13.01 -4.03
C TRP A 138 -28.81 -12.52 -4.63
N THR A 139 -28.29 -11.38 -4.16
CA THR A 139 -26.96 -10.90 -4.53
C THR A 139 -25.90 -11.97 -4.29
N PHE A 140 -25.90 -12.60 -3.11
CA PHE A 140 -24.95 -13.64 -2.74
C PHE A 140 -25.01 -14.84 -3.71
N TRP A 141 -26.17 -15.45 -3.91
CA TRP A 141 -26.27 -16.67 -4.72
C TRP A 141 -25.97 -16.41 -6.20
N LEU A 142 -26.46 -15.31 -6.75
CA LEU A 142 -26.16 -14.93 -8.14
C LEU A 142 -24.66 -14.64 -8.32
N MET A 143 -24.03 -13.99 -7.33
CA MET A 143 -22.59 -13.76 -7.36
C MET A 143 -21.79 -15.07 -7.29
N VAL A 144 -22.12 -15.98 -6.37
CA VAL A 144 -21.43 -17.27 -6.24
C VAL A 144 -21.56 -18.12 -7.49
N ILE A 145 -22.78 -18.24 -8.03
CA ILE A 145 -23.06 -19.05 -9.23
C ILE A 145 -22.35 -18.43 -10.43
N GLY A 146 -22.54 -17.13 -10.66
CA GLY A 146 -21.91 -16.42 -11.77
C GLY A 146 -20.39 -16.48 -11.72
N PHE A 147 -19.80 -16.23 -10.55
CA PHE A 147 -18.36 -16.28 -10.34
C PHE A 147 -17.76 -17.67 -10.67
N ASN A 148 -18.32 -18.74 -10.11
CA ASN A 148 -17.79 -20.09 -10.36
C ASN A 148 -18.01 -20.51 -11.82
N MET A 149 -19.18 -20.21 -12.38
CA MET A 149 -19.48 -20.47 -13.79
C MET A 149 -18.52 -19.74 -14.73
N THR A 150 -18.16 -18.49 -14.40
CA THR A 150 -17.19 -17.71 -15.18
C THR A 150 -15.77 -18.23 -15.04
N PHE A 151 -15.25 -18.43 -13.82
CA PHE A 151 -13.81 -18.60 -13.63
C PHE A 151 -13.35 -20.04 -13.40
N VAL A 152 -14.21 -20.96 -12.96
CA VAL A 152 -13.80 -22.38 -12.85
C VAL A 152 -13.45 -22.92 -14.24
N ILE A 153 -14.30 -22.65 -15.24
CA ILE A 153 -14.10 -23.15 -16.60
C ILE A 153 -12.84 -22.56 -17.27
N GLN A 154 -12.43 -21.35 -16.86
CA GLN A 154 -11.23 -20.70 -17.38
C GLN A 154 -9.93 -21.40 -16.94
N HIS A 155 -9.91 -22.09 -15.79
CA HIS A 155 -8.75 -22.93 -15.44
C HIS A 155 -8.53 -24.01 -16.50
N PHE A 156 -9.61 -24.69 -16.92
CA PHE A 156 -9.52 -25.72 -17.95
C PHE A 156 -9.16 -25.13 -19.32
N LEU A 157 -9.74 -23.98 -19.73
CA LEU A 157 -9.33 -23.27 -20.95
C LEU A 157 -7.83 -22.95 -20.95
N GLY A 158 -7.30 -22.51 -19.81
CA GLY A 158 -5.88 -22.23 -19.66
C GLY A 158 -4.98 -23.47 -19.74
N LEU A 159 -5.43 -24.60 -19.21
CA LEU A 159 -4.73 -25.89 -19.34
C LEU A 159 -4.78 -26.43 -20.77
N LEU A 160 -5.84 -26.12 -21.52
CA LEU A 160 -5.95 -26.39 -22.96
C LEU A 160 -5.12 -25.42 -23.81
N GLY A 161 -4.33 -24.54 -23.19
CA GLY A 161 -3.42 -23.63 -23.88
C GLY A 161 -4.07 -22.34 -24.39
N MET A 162 -5.29 -21.98 -23.94
CA MET A 162 -5.93 -20.73 -24.37
C MET A 162 -5.16 -19.53 -23.83
N PRO A 163 -4.55 -18.69 -24.70
CA PRO A 163 -3.83 -17.50 -24.27
C PRO A 163 -4.81 -16.40 -23.83
N ARG A 164 -4.41 -15.62 -22.83
CA ARG A 164 -5.16 -14.42 -22.42
C ARG A 164 -4.90 -13.26 -23.38
N ARG A 165 -5.74 -12.21 -23.32
CA ARG A 165 -5.61 -10.97 -24.12
C ARG A 165 -5.74 -11.21 -25.63
N VAL A 166 -6.52 -12.20 -26.02
CA VAL A 166 -6.86 -12.48 -27.40
C VAL A 166 -8.34 -12.20 -27.61
N TYR A 167 -8.67 -11.38 -28.60
CA TYR A 167 -10.05 -10.92 -28.84
C TYR A 167 -10.92 -11.98 -29.56
N THR A 168 -10.29 -12.90 -30.30
CA THR A 168 -10.95 -14.01 -31.00
C THR A 168 -10.06 -15.23 -31.00
N TYR A 169 -10.64 -16.43 -30.92
CA TYR A 169 -9.88 -17.67 -30.88
C TYR A 169 -10.28 -18.60 -32.03
N PRO A 170 -9.36 -19.48 -32.50
CA PRO A 170 -9.70 -20.50 -33.48
C PRO A 170 -10.76 -21.47 -32.93
N ASP A 171 -11.50 -22.12 -33.83
CA ASP A 171 -12.51 -23.13 -33.48
C ASP A 171 -11.85 -24.45 -33.08
N LEU A 172 -11.19 -24.44 -31.92
CA LEU A 172 -10.57 -25.61 -31.31
C LEU A 172 -11.60 -26.35 -30.45
N PRO A 173 -11.47 -27.70 -30.33
CA PRO A 173 -12.37 -28.49 -29.51
C PRO A 173 -12.53 -27.91 -28.10
N ASN A 174 -13.79 -27.82 -27.65
CA ASN A 174 -14.23 -27.30 -26.36
C ASN A 174 -14.13 -25.78 -26.14
N TRP A 175 -13.26 -25.06 -26.84
CA TRP A 175 -13.05 -23.63 -26.56
C TRP A 175 -14.32 -22.80 -26.73
N GLY A 176 -15.14 -23.10 -27.75
CA GLY A 176 -16.40 -22.39 -28.01
C GLY A 176 -17.40 -22.46 -26.85
N TRP A 177 -17.80 -23.67 -26.43
CA TRP A 177 -18.81 -23.82 -25.37
C TRP A 177 -18.28 -23.42 -24.00
N MET A 178 -17.00 -23.62 -23.72
CA MET A 178 -16.37 -23.25 -22.44
C MET A 178 -16.32 -21.72 -22.27
N ASN A 179 -15.99 -20.99 -23.34
CA ASN A 179 -16.09 -19.53 -23.34
C ASN A 179 -17.55 -19.08 -23.22
N MET A 180 -18.49 -19.72 -23.92
CA MET A 180 -19.91 -19.40 -23.80
C MET A 180 -20.43 -19.60 -22.36
N LEU A 181 -20.02 -20.68 -21.69
CA LEU A 181 -20.33 -20.90 -20.28
C LEU A 181 -19.71 -19.80 -19.40
N SER A 182 -18.45 -19.46 -19.66
CA SER A 182 -17.74 -18.41 -18.92
C SER A 182 -18.45 -17.06 -19.03
N THR A 183 -18.82 -16.67 -20.26
CA THR A 183 -19.59 -15.46 -20.58
C THR A 183 -20.97 -15.49 -19.94
N SER A 184 -21.65 -16.64 -19.94
CA SER A 184 -22.97 -16.77 -19.35
C SER A 184 -22.94 -16.48 -17.84
N GLY A 185 -21.88 -16.88 -17.13
CA GLY A 185 -21.67 -16.55 -15.72
C GLY A 185 -21.61 -15.04 -15.43
N VAL A 186 -21.17 -14.22 -16.39
CA VAL A 186 -21.09 -12.76 -16.24
C VAL A 186 -22.48 -12.16 -16.08
N PHE A 187 -23.50 -12.65 -16.79
CA PHE A 187 -24.87 -12.13 -16.65
C PHE A 187 -25.42 -12.32 -15.23
N PHE A 188 -25.09 -13.44 -14.57
CA PHE A 188 -25.46 -13.67 -13.16
C PHE A 188 -24.75 -12.68 -12.23
N MET A 189 -23.45 -12.43 -12.42
CA MET A 189 -22.71 -11.45 -11.62
C MET A 189 -23.20 -10.01 -11.86
N SER A 190 -23.54 -9.65 -13.10
CA SER A 190 -24.15 -8.36 -13.43
C SER A 190 -25.50 -8.18 -12.75
N ALA A 191 -26.36 -9.22 -12.78
CA ALA A 191 -27.63 -9.20 -12.06
C ALA A 191 -27.41 -9.06 -10.53
N ALA A 192 -26.43 -9.76 -9.97
CA ALA A 192 -26.06 -9.64 -8.56
C ALA A 192 -25.64 -8.21 -8.19
N ALA A 193 -24.83 -7.56 -9.02
CA ALA A 193 -24.40 -6.18 -8.84
C ALA A 193 -25.58 -5.20 -8.90
N LEU A 194 -26.49 -5.35 -9.86
CA LEU A 194 -27.70 -4.53 -9.95
C LEU A 194 -28.60 -4.70 -8.72
N ILE A 195 -28.80 -5.92 -8.25
CA ILE A 195 -29.58 -6.19 -7.03
C ILE A 195 -28.89 -5.60 -5.79
N LEU A 196 -27.56 -5.64 -5.72
CA LEU A 196 -26.81 -5.01 -4.63
C LEU A 196 -27.05 -3.50 -4.60
N VAL A 197 -26.86 -2.82 -5.74
CA VAL A 197 -27.09 -1.37 -5.87
C VAL A 197 -28.54 -1.03 -5.52
N TRP A 198 -29.50 -1.81 -6.03
CA TRP A 198 -30.91 -1.65 -5.69
C TRP A 198 -31.15 -1.78 -4.18
N ASN A 199 -30.61 -2.83 -3.54
CA ASN A 199 -30.77 -3.07 -2.11
C ASN A 199 -30.18 -1.92 -1.28
N LEU A 200 -28.97 -1.45 -1.63
CA LEU A 200 -28.31 -0.32 -0.97
C LEU A 200 -29.18 0.95 -1.07
N ALA A 201 -29.62 1.30 -2.28
CA ALA A 201 -30.44 2.48 -2.50
C ALA A 201 -31.79 2.39 -1.77
N THR A 202 -32.53 1.29 -1.94
CA THR A 202 -33.84 1.14 -1.30
C THR A 202 -33.76 1.10 0.23
N SER A 203 -32.72 0.48 0.78
CA SER A 203 -32.56 0.36 2.24
C SER A 203 -32.07 1.65 2.86
N PHE A 204 -31.28 2.45 2.14
CA PHE A 204 -30.88 3.78 2.61
C PHE A 204 -32.10 4.69 2.81
N PHE A 205 -33.04 4.69 1.86
CA PHE A 205 -34.23 5.56 1.94
C PHE A 205 -35.40 4.96 2.72
N ARG A 206 -35.58 3.63 2.68
CA ARG A 206 -36.79 2.95 3.17
C ARG A 206 -36.51 1.78 4.11
N GLY A 207 -35.24 1.55 4.47
CA GLY A 207 -34.84 0.45 5.35
C GLY A 207 -35.40 0.60 6.77
N LYS A 208 -35.48 -0.51 7.49
CA LYS A 208 -35.80 -0.47 8.92
C LYS A 208 -34.70 0.29 9.65
N VAL A 209 -35.05 1.08 10.67
CA VAL A 209 -34.07 1.77 11.52
C VAL A 209 -33.15 0.72 12.14
N ALA A 210 -31.85 0.91 12.01
CA ALA A 210 -30.84 0.09 12.67
C ALA A 210 -30.75 0.50 14.14
N GLY A 211 -30.70 -0.48 15.05
CA GLY A 211 -30.25 -0.24 16.42
C GLY A 211 -28.74 -0.01 16.47
N ASP A 212 -28.22 0.21 17.68
CA ASP A 212 -26.80 0.48 17.91
C ASP A 212 -25.93 -0.75 17.61
N ASN A 213 -26.42 -1.94 17.99
CA ASN A 213 -25.77 -3.24 17.78
C ASN A 213 -26.73 -4.28 17.18
N PRO A 214 -27.05 -4.22 15.88
CA PRO A 214 -28.01 -5.13 15.26
C PRO A 214 -27.51 -6.59 15.18
N TRP A 215 -26.21 -6.81 15.32
CA TRP A 215 -25.57 -8.12 15.16
C TRP A 215 -25.25 -8.81 16.49
N ASP A 216 -25.42 -8.12 17.62
CA ASP A 216 -24.92 -8.57 18.92
C ASP A 216 -23.39 -8.83 18.89
N ALA A 217 -22.67 -7.91 18.24
CA ALA A 217 -21.22 -7.96 18.05
C ALA A 217 -20.46 -7.43 19.28
N TRP A 218 -19.17 -7.74 19.35
CA TRP A 218 -18.39 -7.63 20.60
C TRP A 218 -17.40 -6.46 20.64
N THR A 219 -17.26 -5.75 19.53
CA THR A 219 -16.24 -4.71 19.29
C THR A 219 -16.82 -3.30 19.44
N LEU A 220 -15.95 -2.31 19.66
CA LEU A 220 -16.33 -0.96 20.10
C LEU A 220 -17.17 -0.18 19.08
N GLU A 221 -17.06 -0.47 17.78
CA GLU A 221 -17.88 0.21 16.76
C GLU A 221 -19.38 -0.03 16.96
N TRP A 222 -19.75 -1.08 17.69
CA TRP A 222 -21.13 -1.43 18.03
C TRP A 222 -21.57 -0.89 19.41
N ALA A 223 -20.70 -0.15 20.10
CA ALA A 223 -20.99 0.49 21.39
C ALA A 223 -21.57 1.91 21.24
N THR A 224 -21.66 2.42 20.01
CA THR A 224 -22.16 3.76 19.68
C THR A 224 -23.41 3.69 18.81
N THR A 225 -24.07 4.82 18.59
CA THR A 225 -25.28 4.93 17.78
C THR A 225 -25.06 4.59 16.30
N SER A 226 -26.15 4.42 15.57
CA SER A 226 -26.14 4.13 14.13
C SER A 226 -26.91 5.23 13.38
N SER A 227 -26.27 6.22 12.74
CA SER A 227 -24.82 6.46 12.63
C SER A 227 -24.16 7.01 13.91
N PRO A 228 -22.83 6.92 14.06
CA PRO A 228 -22.11 7.51 15.19
C PRO A 228 -22.19 9.05 15.21
N PRO A 229 -22.10 9.69 16.39
CA PRO A 229 -21.90 11.14 16.50
C PRO A 229 -20.50 11.54 16.01
N HIS A 230 -20.25 12.84 15.81
CA HIS A 230 -18.98 13.35 15.28
C HIS A 230 -17.77 13.00 16.18
N GLU A 231 -17.97 12.97 17.49
CA GLU A 231 -17.00 12.56 18.50
C GLU A 231 -16.88 11.04 18.69
N ASN A 232 -17.66 10.25 17.94
CA ASN A 232 -17.81 8.79 17.99
C ASN A 232 -18.42 8.24 19.30
N PHE A 233 -17.91 8.63 20.48
CA PHE A 233 -18.33 8.08 21.77
C PHE A 233 -18.58 9.20 22.79
N ILE A 234 -19.75 9.18 23.44
CA ILE A 234 -20.03 10.03 24.61
C ILE A 234 -19.24 9.52 25.82
N ALA A 235 -19.24 8.20 26.02
CA ALA A 235 -18.42 7.50 27.01
C ALA A 235 -17.96 6.16 26.44
N LEU A 236 -16.71 5.78 26.69
CA LEU A 236 -16.19 4.49 26.29
C LEU A 236 -16.59 3.41 27.31
N PRO A 237 -17.05 2.23 26.87
CA PRO A 237 -17.22 1.10 27.78
C PRO A 237 -15.84 0.65 28.32
N PRO A 238 -15.77 0.04 29.52
CA PRO A 238 -14.52 -0.47 30.06
C PRO A 238 -13.85 -1.47 29.10
N ILE A 239 -12.61 -1.18 28.69
CA ILE A 239 -11.83 -2.04 27.78
C ILE A 239 -10.93 -2.96 28.61
N ARG A 240 -11.42 -4.16 28.92
CA ARG A 240 -10.69 -5.17 29.71
C ARG A 240 -10.13 -6.33 28.89
N SER A 241 -10.70 -6.55 27.71
CA SER A 241 -10.29 -7.62 26.81
C SER A 241 -10.41 -7.19 25.33
N ARG A 242 -10.10 -8.12 24.43
CA ARG A 242 -10.32 -8.00 22.99
C ARG A 242 -11.81 -7.91 22.59
N ARG A 243 -12.75 -8.21 23.50
CA ARG A 243 -14.20 -8.22 23.25
C ARG A 243 -14.95 -7.41 24.33
N PRO A 244 -14.78 -6.07 24.39
CA PRO A 244 -15.32 -5.26 25.50
C PRO A 244 -16.84 -5.37 25.69
N LEU A 245 -17.61 -5.46 24.60
CA LEU A 245 -19.07 -5.57 24.70
C LEU A 245 -19.53 -6.96 25.16
N TRP A 246 -18.74 -8.01 24.88
CA TRP A 246 -19.00 -9.34 25.42
C TRP A 246 -18.86 -9.35 26.94
N ASP A 247 -17.78 -8.76 27.45
CA ASP A 247 -17.50 -8.70 28.90
C ASP A 247 -18.57 -7.90 29.64
N LEU A 248 -19.08 -6.82 29.01
CA LEU A 248 -20.16 -6.02 29.56
C LEU A 248 -21.48 -6.79 29.61
N ALA A 249 -21.79 -7.57 28.56
CA ALA A 249 -23.01 -8.37 28.48
C ALA A 249 -22.96 -9.67 29.30
N ASN A 250 -21.77 -10.20 29.58
CA ASN A 250 -21.55 -11.46 30.31
C ASN A 250 -20.53 -11.27 31.45
N PRO A 251 -20.86 -10.54 32.53
CA PRO A 251 -19.92 -10.24 33.63
C PRO A 251 -19.41 -11.48 34.37
N ASP A 252 -20.17 -12.58 34.32
CA ASP A 252 -19.88 -13.89 34.90
C ASP A 252 -18.91 -14.72 34.05
N ARG A 253 -18.78 -14.39 32.75
CA ARG A 253 -17.89 -15.07 31.81
C ARG A 253 -17.13 -14.08 30.92
N PRO A 254 -16.30 -13.19 31.51
CA PRO A 254 -15.50 -12.26 30.75
C PRO A 254 -14.40 -13.00 29.98
N ASP A 255 -13.95 -12.39 28.89
CA ASP A 255 -12.75 -12.86 28.20
C ASP A 255 -11.51 -12.70 29.10
N PRO A 256 -10.50 -13.57 28.95
CA PRO A 256 -9.25 -13.41 29.67
C PRO A 256 -8.64 -12.02 29.46
N ILE A 257 -8.24 -11.38 30.56
CA ILE A 257 -7.57 -10.07 30.52
C ILE A 257 -6.25 -10.24 29.76
N VAL A 258 -6.13 -9.55 28.64
CA VAL A 258 -4.89 -9.57 27.85
C VAL A 258 -3.97 -8.52 28.46
N GLY A 259 -3.10 -8.93 29.37
CA GLY A 259 -1.96 -8.19 29.94
C GLY A 259 -2.24 -6.73 30.31
N GLU A 260 -2.35 -6.44 31.60
CA GLU A 260 -2.27 -5.07 32.13
C GLU A 260 -0.87 -4.47 31.93
N ASN A 261 -0.48 -4.18 30.69
CA ASN A 261 0.53 -3.14 30.48
C ASN A 261 -0.17 -1.79 30.69
N SER A 262 -0.34 -1.45 31.97
CA SER A 262 -0.74 -0.13 32.48
C SER A 262 0.32 0.95 32.21
N ALA A 263 1.34 0.66 31.39
CA ALA A 263 2.18 1.68 30.82
C ALA A 263 1.26 2.69 30.13
N ALA A 264 1.28 3.94 30.59
CA ALA A 264 0.50 5.02 30.01
C ALA A 264 0.69 4.97 28.48
N VAL A 265 -0.39 4.68 27.76
CA VAL A 265 -0.36 4.62 26.30
C VAL A 265 -0.08 6.03 25.82
N THR A 266 1.19 6.30 25.52
CA THR A 266 1.60 7.59 24.98
C THR A 266 1.10 7.64 23.55
N ARG A 267 0.13 8.52 23.29
CA ARG A 267 -0.32 8.77 21.92
C ARG A 267 0.86 9.38 21.16
N PRO A 268 1.37 8.74 20.12
CA PRO A 268 2.44 9.34 19.33
C PRO A 268 1.90 10.59 18.64
N ASP A 269 2.77 11.59 18.49
CA ASP A 269 2.45 12.82 17.78
C ASP A 269 2.00 12.50 16.33
N HIS A 270 0.85 13.03 15.90
CA HIS A 270 0.24 12.66 14.61
C HIS A 270 1.07 13.13 13.43
N ASN A 271 1.64 14.33 13.52
CA ASN A 271 2.45 14.88 12.45
C ASN A 271 3.73 14.05 12.31
N LYS A 272 4.33 13.65 13.43
CA LYS A 272 5.50 12.76 13.46
C LYS A 272 5.20 11.39 12.86
N VAL A 273 4.08 10.75 13.22
CA VAL A 273 3.71 9.44 12.63
C VAL A 273 3.41 9.60 11.13
N GLY A 274 2.69 10.65 10.75
CA GLY A 274 2.37 10.94 9.35
C GLY A 274 3.62 11.13 8.51
N ILE A 275 4.55 12.00 8.94
CA ILE A 275 5.76 12.27 8.18
C ILE A 275 6.72 11.08 8.17
N LEU A 276 6.85 10.33 9.26
CA LEU A 276 7.71 9.15 9.26
C LEU A 276 7.19 8.06 8.31
N THR A 277 5.87 7.89 8.23
CA THR A 277 5.24 6.96 7.29
C THR A 277 5.49 7.40 5.85
N PHE A 278 5.38 8.70 5.57
CA PHE A 278 5.68 9.28 4.26
C PHE A 278 7.17 9.15 3.91
N ILE A 279 8.09 9.43 4.83
CA ILE A 279 9.53 9.25 4.64
C ILE A 279 9.87 7.78 4.35
N LEU A 280 9.19 6.83 4.99
CA LEU A 280 9.39 5.42 4.72
C LEU A 280 9.01 5.03 3.27
N SER A 281 7.94 5.61 2.71
CA SER A 281 7.61 5.39 1.31
C SER A 281 8.63 6.03 0.36
N GLU A 282 9.08 7.24 0.66
CA GLU A 282 10.11 7.93 -0.13
C GLU A 282 11.47 7.21 -0.07
N ALA A 283 11.84 6.65 1.07
CA ALA A 283 13.05 5.85 1.21
C ALA A 283 13.01 4.62 0.30
N GLY A 284 11.86 3.94 0.20
CA GLY A 284 11.65 2.83 -0.73
C GLY A 284 11.73 3.27 -2.20
N PHE A 285 11.13 4.42 -2.54
CA PHE A 285 11.20 5.02 -3.87
C PHE A 285 12.64 5.33 -4.30
N PHE A 286 13.41 6.04 -3.48
CA PHE A 286 14.81 6.34 -3.78
C PHE A 286 15.71 5.09 -3.77
N ALA A 287 15.47 4.12 -2.89
CA ALA A 287 16.19 2.86 -2.90
C ALA A 287 16.02 2.13 -4.25
N ALA A 288 14.80 2.11 -4.81
CA ALA A 288 14.55 1.51 -6.12
C ALA A 288 15.29 2.25 -7.25
N LEU A 289 15.31 3.60 -7.24
CA LEU A 289 16.04 4.40 -8.23
C LEU A 289 17.56 4.21 -8.14
N ILE A 290 18.11 4.16 -6.92
CA ILE A 290 19.54 3.91 -6.70
C ILE A 290 19.93 2.50 -7.16
N LEU A 291 19.13 1.48 -6.84
CA LEU A 291 19.35 0.11 -7.31
C LEU A 291 19.29 0.03 -8.84
N ALA A 292 18.35 0.72 -9.47
CA ALA A 292 18.27 0.81 -10.93
C ALA A 292 19.52 1.47 -11.53
N TYR A 293 19.96 2.61 -10.98
CA TYR A 293 21.21 3.26 -11.40
C TYR A 293 22.39 2.31 -11.29
N LEU A 294 22.60 1.67 -10.13
CA LEU A 294 23.71 0.73 -9.91
C LEU A 294 23.65 -0.47 -10.87
N TYR A 295 22.46 -0.99 -11.14
CA TYR A 295 22.27 -2.10 -12.07
C TYR A 295 22.71 -1.75 -13.49
N PHE A 296 22.30 -0.58 -13.99
CA PHE A 296 22.68 -0.13 -15.34
C PHE A 296 24.12 0.35 -15.40
N TYR A 297 24.63 0.98 -14.34
CA TYR A 297 26.03 1.40 -14.22
C TYR A 297 27.00 0.21 -14.24
N ALA A 298 26.63 -0.93 -13.67
CA ALA A 298 27.46 -2.13 -13.69
C ALA A 298 27.62 -2.76 -15.09
N ARG A 299 26.86 -2.30 -16.09
CA ARG A 299 26.93 -2.79 -17.47
C ARG A 299 27.72 -1.82 -18.35
N PRO A 300 28.71 -2.28 -19.14
CA PRO A 300 29.43 -1.42 -20.07
C PRO A 300 28.47 -0.67 -21.00
N GLN A 301 28.59 0.66 -21.07
CA GLN A 301 27.83 1.52 -21.97
C GLN A 301 28.81 2.33 -22.84
N ALA A 302 28.45 2.54 -24.10
CA ALA A 302 29.15 3.47 -24.96
C ALA A 302 28.65 4.91 -24.74
N GLY A 303 29.55 5.88 -24.91
CA GLY A 303 29.20 7.30 -24.82
C GLY A 303 29.42 7.94 -23.44
N PRO A 304 28.74 9.07 -23.16
CA PRO A 304 28.90 9.84 -21.93
C PRO A 304 28.66 9.01 -20.66
N GLY A 305 29.45 9.25 -19.62
CA GLY A 305 29.39 8.52 -18.36
C GLY A 305 29.69 9.42 -17.16
N PRO A 306 29.87 8.85 -15.96
CA PRO A 306 30.11 9.63 -14.74
C PRO A 306 31.36 10.53 -14.79
N LYS A 307 32.29 10.28 -15.71
CA LYS A 307 33.48 11.11 -15.93
C LYS A 307 33.17 12.52 -16.44
N GLU A 308 31.99 12.72 -17.02
CA GLU A 308 31.51 14.03 -17.49
C GLU A 308 31.02 14.92 -16.33
N LEU A 309 30.84 14.35 -15.13
CA LEU A 309 30.34 15.05 -13.96
C LEU A 309 31.41 15.90 -13.29
N ASP A 310 31.03 17.11 -12.84
CA ASP A 310 31.93 18.06 -12.18
C ASP A 310 31.96 17.82 -10.67
N VAL A 311 32.61 16.72 -10.26
CA VAL A 311 32.61 16.27 -8.86
C VAL A 311 33.07 17.36 -7.87
N PRO A 312 34.16 18.13 -8.10
CA PRO A 312 34.57 19.18 -7.19
C PRO A 312 33.49 20.24 -6.99
N ARG A 313 32.82 20.67 -8.07
CA ARG A 313 31.74 21.66 -7.99
C ARG A 313 30.54 21.11 -7.24
N THR A 314 30.15 19.87 -7.51
CA THR A 314 29.03 19.20 -6.84
C THR A 314 29.30 18.99 -5.34
N LEU A 315 30.55 18.73 -4.94
CA LEU A 315 30.94 18.68 -3.53
C LEU A 315 30.74 20.02 -2.80
N VAL A 316 31.05 21.15 -3.44
CA VAL A 316 30.81 22.48 -2.84
C VAL A 316 29.33 22.68 -2.54
N PHE A 317 28.45 22.39 -3.51
CA PHE A 317 27.01 22.52 -3.31
C PHE A 317 26.46 21.50 -2.30
N SER A 318 27.04 20.30 -2.26
CA SER A 318 26.71 19.28 -1.24
C SER A 318 26.98 19.79 0.18
N VAL A 319 28.10 20.50 0.38
CA VAL A 319 28.40 21.14 1.68
C VAL A 319 27.35 22.18 2.04
N CYS A 320 26.85 22.96 1.07
CA CYS A 320 25.74 23.89 1.31
C CYS A 320 24.49 23.15 1.78
N LEU A 321 24.13 22.04 1.12
CA LEU A 321 22.96 21.25 1.50
C LEU A 321 23.12 20.65 2.91
N PHE A 322 24.25 20.02 3.23
CA PHE A 322 24.50 19.49 4.57
C PHE A 322 24.53 20.57 5.67
N ALA A 323 25.09 21.74 5.35
CA ALA A 323 25.05 22.89 6.25
C ALA A 323 23.61 23.36 6.50
N SER A 324 22.72 23.23 5.51
CA SER A 324 21.31 23.62 5.63
C SER A 324 20.56 22.77 6.67
N SER A 325 20.87 21.48 6.81
CA SER A 325 20.34 20.66 7.91
C SER A 325 20.78 21.19 9.27
N PHE A 326 22.06 21.52 9.43
CA PHE A 326 22.54 22.08 10.68
C PHE A 326 21.83 23.41 11.01
N THR A 327 21.68 24.31 10.03
CA THR A 327 20.98 25.58 10.25
C THR A 327 19.49 25.37 10.53
N PHE A 328 18.84 24.36 9.94
CA PHE A 328 17.46 24.03 10.27
C PHE A 328 17.34 23.55 11.73
N TRP A 329 18.21 22.65 12.16
CA TRP A 329 18.25 22.20 13.55
C TRP A 329 18.43 23.38 14.53
N ARG A 330 19.30 24.35 14.18
CA ARG A 330 19.46 25.58 14.96
C ARG A 330 18.18 26.43 15.01
N SER A 331 17.42 26.48 13.92
CA SER A 331 16.10 27.12 13.88
C SER A 331 15.11 26.42 14.82
N GLU A 332 15.07 25.08 14.82
CA GLU A 332 14.21 24.30 15.72
C GLU A 332 14.56 24.51 17.20
N VAL A 333 15.85 24.54 17.53
CA VAL A 333 16.31 24.85 18.89
C VAL A 333 15.90 26.27 19.30
N ALA A 334 15.96 27.24 18.38
CA ALA A 334 15.52 28.60 18.63
C ALA A 334 14.00 28.70 18.83
N LEU A 335 13.20 27.93 18.07
CA LEU A 335 11.75 27.82 18.25
C LEU A 335 11.40 27.27 19.63
N THR A 336 12.03 26.16 20.04
CA THR A 336 11.83 25.55 21.37
C THR A 336 12.19 26.52 22.51
N LYS A 337 13.20 27.37 22.30
CA LYS A 337 13.63 28.42 23.25
C LYS A 337 12.81 29.72 23.13
N GLN A 338 11.78 29.76 22.29
CA GLN A 338 10.94 30.92 22.00
C GLN A 338 11.72 32.16 21.51
N ARG A 339 12.87 31.95 20.84
CA ARG A 339 13.73 33.02 20.30
C ARG A 339 13.41 33.27 18.83
N ARG A 340 12.31 33.98 18.57
CA ARG A 340 11.75 34.21 17.23
C ARG A 340 12.74 34.79 16.21
N GLY A 341 13.48 35.85 16.56
CA GLY A 341 14.44 36.47 15.64
C GLY A 341 15.57 35.53 15.23
N SER A 342 16.09 34.74 16.17
CA SER A 342 17.10 33.72 15.87
C SER A 342 16.53 32.59 15.02
N MET A 343 15.31 32.14 15.29
CA MET A 343 14.63 31.12 14.49
C MET A 343 14.49 31.58 13.04
N LEU A 344 13.93 32.77 12.80
CA LEU A 344 13.76 33.33 11.45
C LEU A 344 15.09 33.45 10.70
N GLY A 345 16.15 33.92 11.37
CA GLY A 345 17.47 34.04 10.77
C GLY A 345 18.07 32.69 10.36
N TRP A 346 17.98 31.68 11.23
CA TRP A 346 18.46 30.33 10.91
C TRP A 346 17.63 29.65 9.82
N LEU A 347 16.31 29.83 9.81
CA LEU A 347 15.42 29.29 8.78
C LEU A 347 15.67 29.93 7.41
N ALA A 348 15.83 31.25 7.36
CA ALA A 348 16.19 31.96 6.14
C ALA A 348 17.55 31.49 5.59
N LEU A 349 18.52 31.23 6.47
CA LEU A 349 19.81 30.67 6.05
C LEU A 349 19.67 29.24 5.50
N THR A 350 18.83 28.39 6.10
CA THR A 350 18.51 27.06 5.54
C THR A 350 17.96 27.16 4.12
N ILE A 351 17.00 28.06 3.91
CA ILE A 351 16.36 28.28 2.59
C ILE A 351 17.39 28.76 1.57
N LEU A 352 18.26 29.71 1.96
CA LEU A 352 19.34 30.21 1.10
C LEU A 352 20.29 29.08 0.69
N LEU A 353 20.74 28.27 1.65
CA LEU A 353 21.68 27.17 1.40
C LEU A 353 21.07 26.08 0.50
N GLY A 354 19.80 25.70 0.74
CA GLY A 354 19.09 24.77 -0.15
C GLY A 354 18.83 25.35 -1.54
N GLY A 355 18.58 26.66 -1.64
CA GLY A 355 18.48 27.37 -2.92
C GLY A 355 19.79 27.36 -3.71
N ILE A 356 20.93 27.60 -3.04
CA ILE A 356 22.26 27.49 -3.64
C ILE A 356 22.51 26.08 -4.18
N PHE A 357 22.12 25.04 -3.43
CA PHE A 357 22.22 23.66 -3.89
C PHE A 357 21.42 23.42 -5.18
N LEU A 358 20.16 23.84 -5.22
CA LEU A 358 19.31 23.67 -6.42
C LEU A 358 19.85 24.42 -7.64
N VAL A 359 20.31 25.65 -7.45
CA VAL A 359 20.95 26.41 -8.54
C VAL A 359 22.19 25.67 -9.02
N GLY A 360 23.00 25.16 -8.09
CA GLY A 360 24.16 24.32 -8.40
C GLY A 360 23.80 23.15 -9.30
N GLN A 361 22.81 22.35 -8.90
CA GLN A 361 22.33 21.20 -9.69
C GLN A 361 21.79 21.62 -11.06
N GLY A 362 21.04 22.72 -11.13
CA GLY A 362 20.53 23.27 -12.39
C GLY A 362 21.65 23.69 -13.34
N THR A 363 22.73 24.27 -12.83
CA THR A 363 23.89 24.63 -13.66
C THR A 363 24.68 23.43 -14.17
N GLU A 364 24.72 22.32 -13.40
CA GLU A 364 25.31 21.07 -13.85
C GLU A 364 24.51 20.47 -15.01
N TYR A 365 23.17 20.44 -14.87
CA TYR A 365 22.29 19.99 -15.94
C TYR A 365 22.44 20.83 -17.19
N TRP A 366 22.47 22.16 -17.03
CA TRP A 366 22.65 23.07 -18.15
C TRP A 366 23.97 22.81 -18.91
N LYS A 367 25.07 22.57 -18.19
CA LYS A 367 26.36 22.23 -18.79
C LYS A 367 26.30 20.91 -19.56
N LEU A 368 25.65 19.88 -19.00
CA LEU A 368 25.47 18.58 -19.67
C LEU A 368 24.62 18.72 -20.94
N PHE A 369 23.53 19.49 -20.91
CA PHE A 369 22.73 19.75 -22.11
C PHE A 369 23.52 20.48 -23.18
N GLN A 370 24.37 21.45 -22.79
CA GLN A 370 25.24 22.15 -23.74
C GLN A 370 26.30 21.24 -24.38
N THR A 371 26.75 20.18 -23.69
CA THR A 371 27.66 19.18 -24.25
C THR A 371 26.93 18.06 -25.02
N GLY A 372 25.62 18.19 -25.22
CA GLY A 372 24.81 17.21 -25.95
C GLY A 372 24.41 15.99 -25.12
N VAL A 373 24.54 16.05 -23.79
CA VAL A 373 24.13 15.00 -22.87
C VAL A 373 22.75 15.34 -22.29
N ASP A 374 21.73 14.64 -22.77
CA ASP A 374 20.34 14.77 -22.33
C ASP A 374 19.77 13.46 -21.76
N LEU A 375 18.51 13.48 -21.34
CA LEU A 375 17.79 12.33 -20.77
C LEU A 375 17.74 11.11 -21.72
N SER A 376 17.80 11.33 -23.03
CA SER A 376 17.67 10.31 -24.08
C SER A 376 19.00 9.77 -24.60
N THR A 377 20.11 10.36 -24.18
CA THR A 377 21.44 10.09 -24.75
C THR A 377 21.89 8.65 -24.53
N ASN A 378 21.81 8.14 -23.30
CA ASN A 378 22.10 6.74 -22.97
C ASN A 378 21.54 6.38 -21.59
N LEU A 379 21.70 5.12 -21.17
CA LEU A 379 21.21 4.61 -19.89
C LEU A 379 21.81 5.30 -18.68
N PHE A 380 23.08 5.75 -18.76
CA PHE A 380 23.69 6.54 -17.69
C PHE A 380 22.95 7.87 -17.54
N SER A 381 22.80 8.65 -18.60
CA SER A 381 22.12 9.94 -18.56
C SER A 381 20.66 9.78 -18.11
N THR A 382 19.93 8.80 -18.64
CA THR A 382 18.54 8.54 -18.23
C THR A 382 18.43 8.29 -16.73
N THR A 383 19.27 7.40 -16.18
CA THR A 383 19.22 7.03 -14.76
C THR A 383 19.76 8.15 -13.86
N PHE A 384 20.79 8.87 -14.31
CA PHE A 384 21.35 10.06 -13.65
C PHE A 384 20.30 11.16 -13.49
N PHE A 385 19.72 11.64 -14.60
CA PHE A 385 18.73 12.73 -14.58
C PHE A 385 17.45 12.32 -13.85
N THR A 386 17.05 11.05 -13.94
CA THR A 386 15.88 10.55 -13.17
C THR A 386 16.16 10.59 -11.67
N LEU A 387 17.26 9.98 -11.21
CA LEU A 387 17.59 9.90 -9.78
C LEU A 387 17.86 11.28 -9.17
N THR A 388 18.76 12.05 -9.79
CA THR A 388 19.14 13.38 -9.30
C THR A 388 18.02 14.40 -9.51
N GLY A 389 17.19 14.23 -10.54
CA GLY A 389 16.06 15.12 -10.84
C GLY A 389 14.92 14.96 -9.84
N PHE A 390 14.58 13.71 -9.49
CA PHE A 390 13.63 13.46 -8.40
C PHE A 390 14.17 13.96 -7.06
N HIS A 391 15.46 13.81 -6.78
CA HIS A 391 16.06 14.40 -5.59
C HIS A 391 15.94 15.94 -5.60
N GLY A 392 16.29 16.59 -6.72
CA GLY A 392 16.13 18.04 -6.88
C GLY A 392 14.68 18.50 -6.71
N LEU A 393 13.70 17.75 -7.23
CA LEU A 393 12.28 18.03 -6.99
C LEU A 393 11.92 17.95 -5.50
N HIS A 394 12.48 17.00 -4.75
CA HIS A 394 12.26 16.91 -3.31
C HIS A 394 12.88 18.08 -2.54
N VAL A 395 14.10 18.51 -2.92
CA VAL A 395 14.70 19.73 -2.36
C VAL A 395 13.80 20.94 -2.64
N LEU A 396 13.28 21.07 -3.86
CA LEU A 396 12.37 22.16 -4.23
C LEU A 396 11.08 22.16 -3.40
N LEU A 397 10.42 21.01 -3.26
CA LEU A 397 9.22 20.87 -2.42
C LEU A 397 9.53 21.17 -0.95
N GLY A 398 10.69 20.73 -0.46
CA GLY A 398 11.20 21.08 0.86
C GLY A 398 11.38 22.58 1.04
N LEU A 399 11.97 23.27 0.06
CA LEU A 399 12.15 24.73 0.10
C LEU A 399 10.81 25.47 0.09
N ILE A 400 9.83 25.02 -0.71
CA ILE A 400 8.48 25.59 -0.72
C ILE A 400 7.85 25.44 0.68
N ALA A 401 7.96 24.26 1.30
CA ALA A 401 7.49 24.06 2.66
C ALA A 401 8.21 24.98 3.67
N LEU A 402 9.53 25.09 3.59
CA LEU A 402 10.31 25.99 4.46
C LEU A 402 9.93 27.46 4.27
N LEU A 403 9.65 27.89 3.04
CA LEU A 403 9.17 29.25 2.74
C LEU A 403 7.78 29.52 3.35
N ILE A 404 6.86 28.54 3.28
CA ILE A 404 5.55 28.63 3.95
C ILE A 404 5.76 28.77 5.47
N PHE A 405 6.63 27.96 6.07
CA PHE A 405 6.91 28.06 7.50
C PHE A 405 7.66 29.34 7.88
N LEU A 406 8.51 29.89 7.00
CA LEU A 406 9.13 31.20 7.22
C LEU A 406 8.06 32.30 7.26
N TRP A 407 7.10 32.24 6.34
CA TRP A 407 5.97 33.17 6.31
C TRP A 407 5.07 33.03 7.57
N LEU A 408 4.68 31.81 7.94
CA LEU A 408 3.91 31.56 9.18
C LEU A 408 4.68 32.00 10.45
N ALA A 409 6.00 31.80 10.48
CA ALA A 409 6.87 32.28 11.56
C ALA A 409 6.90 33.82 11.63
N TRP A 410 6.86 34.47 10.47
CA TRP A 410 6.81 35.93 10.34
C TRP A 410 5.46 36.48 10.79
N GLU A 411 4.36 35.78 10.58
CA GLU A 411 3.04 36.18 11.09
C GLU A 411 2.87 35.88 12.58
N GLY A 412 3.65 34.94 13.11
CA GLY A 412 3.64 34.57 14.54
C GLY A 412 2.73 33.38 14.86
N ASP A 413 2.24 32.69 13.83
CA ASP A 413 1.26 31.59 13.94
C ASP A 413 1.89 30.25 14.38
N LEU A 414 3.22 30.18 14.48
CA LEU A 414 3.95 28.96 14.89
C LEU A 414 4.10 28.77 16.40
N ALA A 415 3.66 29.72 17.22
CA ALA A 415 3.80 29.62 18.68
C ALA A 415 2.84 28.61 19.34
N SER A 416 1.88 28.07 18.58
CA SER A 416 0.99 27.02 19.06
C SER A 416 1.71 25.66 19.08
N GLY A 417 1.38 24.78 20.04
CA GLY A 417 1.96 23.42 20.10
C GLY A 417 1.70 22.58 18.84
N ARG A 418 0.64 22.89 18.07
CA ARG A 418 0.38 22.29 16.75
C ARG A 418 1.37 22.82 15.70
N GLY A 419 1.64 24.12 15.70
CA GLY A 419 2.61 24.75 14.81
C GLY A 419 4.04 24.23 15.02
N GLU A 420 4.44 24.03 16.28
CA GLU A 420 5.75 23.44 16.62
C GLU A 420 5.89 22.00 16.08
N SER A 421 4.88 21.16 16.31
CA SER A 421 4.86 19.78 15.83
C SER A 421 4.90 19.68 14.29
N ALA A 422 4.17 20.56 13.60
CA ALA A 422 4.19 20.64 12.14
C ALA A 422 5.56 21.11 11.62
N PHE A 423 6.18 22.10 12.27
CA PHE A 423 7.53 22.58 11.92
C PHE A 423 8.59 21.48 12.06
N LYS A 424 8.55 20.70 13.16
CA LYS A 424 9.43 19.54 13.37
C LYS A 424 9.24 18.48 12.29
N SER A 425 8.01 18.31 11.81
CA SER A 425 7.71 17.35 10.74
C SER A 425 8.35 17.77 9.42
N VAL A 426 8.31 19.05 9.06
CA VAL A 426 9.08 19.57 7.91
C VAL A 426 10.58 19.40 8.12
N GLY A 427 11.07 19.53 9.36
CA GLY A 427 12.45 19.22 9.71
C GLY A 427 12.85 17.79 9.39
N TYR A 428 12.04 16.80 9.78
CA TYR A 428 12.29 15.40 9.43
C TYR A 428 12.38 15.18 7.93
N TYR A 429 11.51 15.82 7.15
CA TYR A 429 11.56 15.76 5.69
C TYR A 429 12.84 16.39 5.14
N TRP A 430 13.22 17.58 5.61
CA TRP A 430 14.41 18.28 5.15
C TRP A 430 15.69 17.48 5.42
N HIS A 431 15.82 16.93 6.64
CA HIS A 431 16.93 16.04 6.97
C HIS A 431 16.94 14.75 6.15
N PHE A 432 15.77 14.20 5.81
CA PHE A 432 15.67 13.05 4.93
C PHE A 432 16.19 13.36 3.52
N VAL A 433 15.88 14.54 2.97
CA VAL A 433 16.41 14.98 1.66
C VAL A 433 17.94 15.03 1.66
N ASP A 434 18.56 15.49 2.75
CA ASP A 434 20.02 15.44 2.93
C ASP A 434 20.55 14.00 2.98
N VAL A 435 19.89 13.12 3.73
CA VAL A 435 20.30 11.71 3.84
C VAL A 435 20.25 11.02 2.48
N VAL A 436 19.19 11.25 1.68
CA VAL A 436 19.12 10.74 0.30
C VAL A 436 20.28 11.29 -0.53
N TRP A 437 20.62 12.58 -0.39
CA TRP A 437 21.75 13.16 -1.10
C TRP A 437 23.08 12.49 -0.76
N VAL A 438 23.30 12.07 0.49
CA VAL A 438 24.50 11.30 0.85
C VAL A 438 24.60 10.03 0.01
N PHE A 439 23.51 9.27 -0.12
CA PHE A 439 23.50 8.06 -0.95
C PHE A 439 23.68 8.36 -2.44
N VAL A 440 23.01 9.40 -2.96
CA VAL A 440 23.15 9.83 -4.35
C VAL A 440 24.58 10.27 -4.64
N LEU A 441 25.17 11.11 -3.79
CA LEU A 441 26.54 11.59 -3.90
C LEU A 441 27.54 10.42 -3.93
N LEU A 442 27.40 9.50 -2.97
CA LEU A 442 28.28 8.33 -2.86
C LEU A 442 28.16 7.41 -4.09
N THR A 443 26.94 7.17 -4.58
CA THR A 443 26.71 6.20 -5.67
C THR A 443 26.96 6.77 -7.06
N VAL A 444 26.55 8.01 -7.31
CA VAL A 444 26.61 8.64 -8.63
C VAL A 444 27.95 9.33 -8.88
N TYR A 445 28.52 10.01 -7.88
CA TYR A 445 29.69 10.86 -8.07
C TYR A 445 30.97 10.24 -7.51
N ILE A 446 30.91 9.61 -6.33
CA ILE A 446 32.12 9.10 -5.65
C ILE A 446 32.49 7.69 -6.11
N LEU A 447 31.54 6.76 -6.16
CA LEU A 447 31.79 5.38 -6.55
C LEU A 447 32.50 5.25 -7.91
N PRO A 448 32.19 6.05 -8.95
CA PRO A 448 32.90 6.00 -10.22
C PRO A 448 34.35 6.53 -10.20
N LEU A 449 34.77 7.23 -9.14
CA LEU A 449 36.15 7.69 -8.97
C LEU A 449 37.05 6.64 -8.31
N VAL A 450 36.45 5.69 -7.58
CA VAL A 450 37.16 4.67 -6.80
C VAL A 450 37.31 3.35 -7.58
N ARG A 451 36.56 3.18 -8.67
CA ARG A 451 36.68 2.08 -9.62
C ARG A 451 37.42 2.53 -10.87
#